data_AF-A0A532CHN3-F1
#
_entry.id   AF-A0A532CHN3-F1
#
_cell.length_a   1.000
_cell.length_b   1.000
_cell.length_c   1.000
_cell.angle_alpha   90.00
_cell.angle_beta   90.00
_cell.angle_gamma   90.00
#
_symmetry.space_group_name_H-M   'P 1'
#
loop_
_entity.id
_entity.type
_entity.pdbx_description
1 polymer ?
#
loop_
_entity_poly.entity_id
_entity_poly.type
_entity_poly.pdbx_seq_one_letter_code
_entity_poly.pdbx_strand_id
1 'polypeptide(L)'
;MMQKQLLLLCAAAFLGGTVGGVLSTQLLSPMSVDAQKTNGVHAEEFLLLDAKGKARAGLGLDANGEVGLVLRSKDGSRTLTLSPDDPSVIKLVERGGRILWGAP
;
A
#
# COMPACT_ATOMS: atom_id res chain seq x y z
N MET A 1 -57.78 24.74 18.51
CA MET A 1 -56.93 24.18 19.59
C MET A 1 -55.93 23.15 19.06
N MET A 2 -56.37 22.20 18.22
CA MET A 2 -55.58 21.08 17.68
C MET A 2 -54.30 21.44 16.90
N GLN A 3 -54.29 22.53 16.11
CA GLN A 3 -53.13 22.94 15.29
C GLN A 3 -51.93 23.44 16.13
N LYS A 4 -52.18 24.14 17.24
CA LYS A 4 -51.12 24.62 18.15
C LYS A 4 -50.46 23.46 18.90
N GLN A 5 -51.25 22.46 19.30
CA GLN A 5 -50.76 21.24 19.95
C GLN A 5 -49.92 20.40 18.99
N LEU A 6 -50.35 20.28 17.73
CA LEU A 6 -49.60 19.58 16.70
C LEU A 6 -48.25 20.28 16.41
N LEU A 7 -48.24 21.61 16.31
CA LEU A 7 -47.00 22.39 16.13
C LEU A 7 -46.03 22.22 17.32
N LEU A 8 -46.55 22.22 18.55
CA LEU A 8 -45.76 21.95 19.75
C LEU A 8 -45.15 20.54 19.74
N LEU A 9 -45.92 19.54 19.29
CA LEU A 9 -45.46 18.16 19.20
C LEU A 9 -44.35 18.00 18.16
N CYS A 10 -44.50 18.63 16.99
CA CYS A 10 -43.48 18.64 15.94
C CYS A 10 -42.19 19.32 16.42
N ALA A 11 -42.30 20.46 17.11
CA ALA A 11 -41.14 21.16 17.66
C ALA A 11 -40.40 20.33 18.71
N ALA A 12 -41.14 19.66 19.60
CA ALA A 12 -40.55 18.78 20.62
C ALA A 12 -39.84 17.56 19.99
N ALA A 13 -40.46 16.91 19.00
CA ALA A 13 -39.85 15.79 18.29
C ALA A 13 -38.59 16.19 17.53
N PHE A 14 -38.61 17.37 16.90
CA PHE A 14 -37.45 17.89 16.16
C PHE A 14 -36.28 18.20 17.10
N LEU A 15 -36.53 18.89 18.22
CA LEU A 15 -35.50 19.21 19.21
C LEU A 15 -34.95 17.95 19.90
N GLY A 16 -35.79 16.98 20.21
CA GLY A 16 -35.36 15.69 20.75
C GLY A 16 -34.46 14.93 19.77
N GLY A 17 -34.82 14.91 18.48
CA GLY A 17 -34.05 14.26 17.44
C GLY A 17 -32.68 14.90 17.19
N THR A 18 -32.60 16.24 17.16
CA THR A 18 -31.32 16.94 16.96
C THR A 18 -30.39 16.78 18.15
N VAL A 19 -30.89 16.92 19.38
CA VAL A 19 -30.09 16.74 20.59
C VAL A 19 -29.62 15.28 20.73
N GLY A 20 -30.51 14.31 20.47
CA GLY A 20 -30.15 12.89 20.49
C GLY A 20 -29.13 12.52 19.41
N GLY A 21 -29.27 13.07 18.20
CA GLY A 21 -28.33 12.86 17.10
C GLY A 21 -26.94 13.42 17.38
N VAL A 22 -26.84 14.63 17.95
CA VAL A 22 -25.56 15.24 18.33
C VAL A 22 -24.91 14.51 19.51
N LEU A 23 -25.68 14.08 20.51
CA LEU A 23 -25.12 13.27 21.61
C LEU A 23 -24.60 11.93 21.11
N SER A 24 -25.30 11.29 20.15
CA SER A 24 -24.90 10.01 19.60
C SER A 24 -23.50 10.06 18.99
N THR A 25 -23.17 11.09 18.21
CA THR A 25 -21.86 11.22 17.56
C THR A 25 -20.72 11.58 18.50
N GLN A 26 -21.03 12.17 19.67
CA GLN A 26 -20.03 12.55 20.66
C GLN A 26 -19.78 11.46 21.71
N LEU A 27 -20.83 10.74 22.13
CA LEU A 27 -20.73 9.66 23.13
C LEU A 27 -20.33 8.33 22.53
N LEU A 28 -20.83 8.02 21.33
CA LEU A 28 -20.34 6.90 20.54
C LEU A 28 -19.21 7.45 19.69
N SER A 29 -18.01 7.54 20.27
CA SER A 29 -16.81 7.69 19.46
C SER A 29 -16.91 6.67 18.33
N PRO A 30 -16.85 7.07 17.04
CA PRO A 30 -16.77 6.09 15.97
C PRO A 30 -15.59 5.22 16.34
N MET A 31 -15.87 3.95 16.64
CA MET A 31 -14.82 2.95 16.80
C MET A 31 -14.07 3.06 15.48
N SER A 32 -12.86 3.62 15.51
CA SER A 32 -11.96 3.53 14.38
C SER A 32 -11.86 2.04 14.13
N VAL A 33 -12.58 1.55 13.14
CA VAL A 33 -12.35 0.22 12.63
C VAL A 33 -10.95 0.32 12.13
N ASP A 34 -10.02 -0.25 12.90
CA ASP A 34 -8.61 -0.36 12.57
C ASP A 34 -8.56 -1.26 11.35
N ALA A 35 -8.85 -0.65 10.20
CA ALA A 35 -8.97 -1.30 8.93
C ALA A 35 -7.58 -1.76 8.57
N GLN A 36 -7.35 -3.04 8.88
CA GLN A 36 -6.23 -3.83 8.44
C GLN A 36 -4.89 -3.35 9.03
N LYS A 37 -4.55 -3.90 10.20
CA LYS A 37 -3.15 -4.14 10.56
C LYS A 37 -2.51 -4.84 9.36
N THR A 38 -1.75 -4.08 8.56
CA THR A 38 -1.08 -4.63 7.39
C THR A 38 -0.11 -5.68 7.93
N ASN A 39 -0.31 -6.94 7.53
CA ASN A 39 0.69 -7.98 7.72
C ASN A 39 1.85 -7.68 6.76
N GLY A 40 2.54 -6.57 7.00
CA GLY A 40 3.76 -6.20 6.29
C GLY A 40 4.88 -7.12 6.74
N VAL A 41 5.62 -7.64 5.78
CA VAL A 41 6.89 -8.30 6.08
C VAL A 41 7.96 -7.21 6.10
N HIS A 42 8.60 -7.00 7.25
CA HIS A 42 9.80 -6.17 7.34
C HIS A 42 11.00 -7.06 7.03
N ALA A 43 11.63 -6.83 5.88
CA ALA A 43 12.83 -7.53 5.45
C ALA A 43 13.74 -6.55 4.71
N GLU A 44 15.06 -6.78 4.81
CA GLU A 44 16.06 -6.04 4.03
C GLU A 44 16.00 -6.44 2.54
N GLU A 45 15.59 -7.68 2.25
CA GLU A 45 15.49 -8.22 0.90
C GLU A 45 14.42 -9.32 0.80
N PHE A 46 13.72 -9.37 -0.33
CA PHE A 46 12.80 -10.43 -0.75
C PHE A 46 13.37 -11.17 -1.94
N LEU A 47 13.65 -12.46 -1.77
CA LEU A 47 14.19 -13.32 -2.83
C LEU A 47 13.14 -14.32 -3.34
N LEU A 48 12.96 -14.37 -4.65
CA LEU A 48 12.24 -15.45 -5.32
C LEU A 48 13.24 -16.56 -5.68
N LEU A 49 13.17 -17.70 -5.01
CA LEU A 49 14.04 -18.85 -5.26
C LEU A 49 13.39 -19.84 -6.23
N ASP A 50 14.19 -20.49 -7.08
CA ASP A 50 13.74 -21.65 -7.85
C ASP A 50 13.80 -22.96 -7.03
N ALA A 51 13.36 -24.07 -7.62
CA ALA A 51 13.34 -25.39 -6.98
C ALA A 51 14.72 -25.90 -6.52
N LYS A 52 15.81 -25.29 -6.99
CA LYS A 52 17.19 -25.62 -6.57
C LYS A 52 17.72 -24.64 -5.52
N GLY A 53 16.88 -23.71 -5.04
CA GLY A 53 17.27 -22.67 -4.09
C GLY A 53 17.99 -21.48 -4.72
N LYS A 54 18.03 -21.35 -6.06
CA LYS A 54 18.72 -20.23 -6.71
C LYS A 54 17.80 -19.03 -6.82
N ALA A 55 18.27 -17.84 -6.44
CA ALA A 55 17.54 -16.60 -6.59
C ALA A 55 17.31 -16.21 -8.07
N ARG A 56 16.05 -15.94 -8.40
CA ARG A 56 15.52 -15.61 -9.73
C ARG A 56 14.87 -14.24 -9.80
N ALA A 57 14.45 -13.71 -8.67
CA ALA A 57 14.16 -12.29 -8.52
C ALA A 57 14.54 -11.82 -7.11
N GLY A 58 14.78 -10.53 -6.98
CA GLY A 58 15.09 -9.86 -5.71
C GLY A 58 14.41 -8.50 -5.67
N LEU A 59 13.79 -8.16 -4.54
CA LEU A 59 13.37 -6.80 -4.20
C LEU A 59 14.04 -6.42 -2.89
N GLY A 60 14.86 -5.38 -2.88
CA GLY A 60 15.57 -4.98 -1.67
C GLY A 60 16.48 -3.80 -1.91
N LEU A 61 17.34 -3.57 -0.94
CA LEU A 61 18.39 -2.58 -1.01
C LEU A 61 19.69 -3.22 -1.49
N ASP A 62 20.43 -2.54 -2.34
CA ASP A 62 21.78 -2.96 -2.73
C ASP A 62 22.84 -2.55 -1.68
N ALA A 63 24.11 -2.78 -1.99
CA ALA A 63 25.22 -2.47 -1.07
C ALA A 63 25.38 -0.97 -0.76
N ASN A 64 24.80 -0.10 -1.58
CA ASN A 64 24.80 1.35 -1.39
C ASN A 64 23.51 1.85 -0.71
N GLY A 65 22.55 0.95 -0.46
CA GLY A 65 21.24 1.29 0.07
C GLY A 65 20.23 1.74 -1.00
N GLU A 66 20.55 1.55 -2.28
CA GLU A 66 19.66 1.89 -3.40
C GLU A 66 18.61 0.79 -3.59
N VAL A 67 17.38 1.18 -3.88
CA VAL A 67 16.29 0.21 -4.01
C VAL A 67 16.28 -0.41 -5.40
N GLY A 68 16.12 -1.73 -5.48
CA GLY A 68 16.15 -2.44 -6.75
C GLY A 68 15.16 -3.60 -6.82
N LEU A 69 14.54 -3.76 -7.99
CA LEU A 69 13.90 -4.99 -8.42
C LEU A 69 14.75 -5.65 -9.50
N VAL A 70 15.17 -6.88 -9.24
CA VAL A 70 16.03 -7.66 -10.14
C VAL A 70 15.28 -8.91 -10.58
N LEU A 71 15.29 -9.23 -11.88
CA LEU A 71 14.82 -10.50 -12.42
C LEU A 71 15.94 -11.16 -13.22
N ARG A 72 16.16 -12.46 -12.98
CA ARG A 72 17.24 -13.23 -13.61
C ARG A 72 16.68 -14.38 -14.43
N SER A 73 17.14 -14.49 -15.68
CA SER A 73 16.76 -15.57 -16.59
C SER A 73 17.16 -16.95 -16.07
N LYS A 74 16.57 -18.02 -16.63
CA LYS A 74 16.74 -19.41 -16.13
C LYS A 74 18.15 -19.92 -16.16
N ASP A 75 18.81 -19.65 -17.27
CA ASP A 75 20.22 -19.87 -17.50
C ASP A 75 21.12 -18.86 -16.75
N GLY A 76 20.58 -17.74 -16.27
CA GLY A 76 21.33 -16.62 -15.71
C GLY A 76 22.19 -15.89 -16.75
N SER A 77 21.80 -15.92 -18.03
CA SER A 77 22.46 -15.16 -19.10
C SER A 77 22.01 -13.71 -19.13
N ARG A 78 20.84 -13.39 -18.57
CA ARG A 78 20.25 -12.06 -18.61
C ARG A 78 19.65 -11.65 -17.27
N THR A 79 19.71 -10.35 -17.01
CA THR A 79 19.15 -9.72 -15.83
C THR A 79 18.39 -8.48 -16.24
N LEU A 80 17.12 -8.40 -15.87
CA LEU A 80 16.32 -7.19 -15.95
C LEU A 80 16.38 -6.51 -14.59
N THR A 81 16.77 -5.24 -14.54
CA THR A 81 16.82 -4.44 -13.32
C THR A 81 15.90 -3.25 -13.44
N LEU A 82 15.21 -2.93 -12.36
CA LEU A 82 14.46 -1.69 -12.16
C LEU A 82 15.03 -1.03 -10.90
N SER A 83 15.62 0.15 -11.02
CA SER A 83 16.10 0.96 -9.91
C SER A 83 15.79 2.43 -10.17
N PRO A 84 15.08 3.14 -9.27
CA PRO A 84 14.81 4.56 -9.43
C PRO A 84 16.06 5.44 -9.22
N ASP A 85 17.10 4.88 -8.62
CA ASP A 85 18.33 5.59 -8.27
C ASP A 85 19.34 5.61 -9.44
N ASP A 86 19.10 4.80 -10.48
CA ASP A 86 19.93 4.74 -11.68
C ASP A 86 19.42 5.67 -12.81
N PRO A 87 20.30 6.35 -13.56
CA PRO A 87 19.91 7.15 -14.72
C PRO A 87 19.12 6.37 -15.78
N SER A 88 19.38 5.07 -15.93
CA SER A 88 18.56 4.16 -16.72
C SER A 88 17.74 3.30 -15.76
N VAL A 89 16.55 3.79 -15.44
CA VAL A 89 15.65 3.20 -14.44
C VAL A 89 15.37 1.74 -14.73
N ILE A 90 15.23 1.37 -16.01
CA ILE A 90 15.05 -0.02 -16.44
C ILE A 90 16.25 -0.43 -17.29
N LYS A 91 16.90 -1.54 -16.98
CA LYS A 91 18.00 -2.10 -17.81
C LYS A 91 17.84 -3.59 -18.02
N LEU A 92 18.09 -4.03 -19.25
CA LEU A 92 18.35 -5.43 -19.56
C LEU A 92 19.86 -5.61 -19.75
N VAL A 93 20.46 -6.43 -18.92
CA VAL A 93 21.91 -6.64 -18.85
C VAL A 93 22.23 -8.11 -19.15
N GLU A 94 23.24 -8.34 -19.99
CA GLU A 94 23.78 -9.67 -20.25
C GLU A 94 24.80 -10.08 -19.18
N ARG A 95 25.02 -11.40 -19.03
CA ARG A 95 26.12 -11.94 -18.24
C ARG A 95 27.45 -11.31 -18.71
N GLY A 96 28.14 -10.66 -17.78
CA GLY A 96 29.35 -9.87 -18.08
C GLY A 96 29.15 -8.36 -17.97
N GLY A 97 27.92 -7.89 -17.70
CA GLY A 97 27.64 -6.48 -17.39
C GLY A 97 27.31 -5.63 -18.63
N ARG A 98 27.28 -6.22 -19.83
CA ARG A 98 26.90 -5.51 -21.04
C ARG A 98 25.42 -5.14 -21.01
N ILE A 99 25.10 -3.85 -21.07
CA ILE A 99 23.72 -3.37 -21.22
C ILE A 99 23.25 -3.69 -22.64
N LEU A 100 22.21 -4.51 -22.74
CA LEU A 100 21.55 -4.85 -24.00
C LEU A 100 20.50 -3.81 -24.40
N TRP A 101 19.83 -3.23 -23.40
CA TRP A 101 18.79 -2.22 -23.56
C TRP A 101 18.58 -1.47 -22.24
N GLY A 102 18.14 -0.22 -22.31
CA GLY A 102 17.70 0.52 -21.13
C GLY A 102 16.66 1.58 -21.46
N ALA A 103 15.91 2.00 -20.45
CA ALA A 103 14.94 3.08 -20.50
C ALA A 103 15.00 3.93 -19.22
N PRO A 104 14.68 5.23 -19.32
CA PRO A 104 14.45 6.10 -18.17
C PRO A 104 13.14 5.78 -17.44
#